data_AF-A0A370CCA8-F1
#
_entry.id   AF-A0A370CCA8-F1
#
_cell.length_a   1.000
_cell.length_b   1.000
_cell.length_c   1.000
_cell.angle_alpha   90.00
_cell.angle_beta   90.00
_cell.angle_gamma   90.00
#
_symmetry.space_group_name_H-M   'P 1'
#
loop_
_entity.id
_entity.type
_entity.pdbx_description
1 polymer ?
#
loop_
_entity_poly.entity_id
_entity_poly.type
_entity_poly.pdbx_seq_one_letter_code
_entity_poly.pdbx_strand_id
1 'polypeptide(L)'
;MTIWGGTTSPGCNAIQLAAAAGCNVRATAPGKKFDYEHGLRASQVIDKYSTRAKEELLEILKKPEQTNLLGAIDTEETDISTAICKAVVGNRPVASASASHVPDANVVKDHEICYKIFKEFLPKALSEKSYVVAPSPVYPPKISHLLATVEDAQKKVVTPVHCP
;
A
#
# COMPACT_ATOMS: atom_id res chain seq x y z
N MET A 1 1.97 -6.57 -8.48
CA MET A 1 1.57 -6.26 -7.10
C MET A 1 0.08 -5.99 -7.07
N THR A 2 -0.61 -6.40 -6.00
CA THR A 2 -2.04 -6.19 -5.82
C THR A 2 -2.28 -5.36 -4.57
N ILE A 3 -3.11 -4.32 -4.66
CA ILE A 3 -3.45 -3.44 -3.55
C ILE A 3 -4.97 -3.43 -3.37
N TRP A 4 -5.44 -3.99 -2.27
CA TRP A 4 -6.84 -3.87 -1.86
C TRP A 4 -7.01 -2.60 -1.01
N GLY A 5 -7.87 -1.68 -1.46
CA GLY A 5 -8.06 -0.36 -0.86
C GLY A 5 -7.09 0.71 -1.35
N GLY A 6 -6.95 0.88 -2.68
CA GLY A 6 -6.04 1.85 -3.29
C GLY A 6 -6.26 3.30 -2.80
N THR A 7 -7.51 3.67 -2.49
CA THR A 7 -7.85 5.01 -2.03
C THR A 7 -7.51 5.30 -0.57
N THR A 8 -7.01 4.34 0.20
CA THR A 8 -6.56 4.56 1.59
C THR A 8 -5.19 5.24 1.60
N SER A 9 -4.80 5.83 2.74
CA SER A 9 -3.45 6.39 2.92
C SER A 9 -2.32 5.39 2.63
N PRO A 10 -2.27 4.21 3.29
CA PRO A 10 -1.27 3.19 2.97
C PRO A 10 -1.43 2.63 1.54
N GLY A 11 -2.66 2.59 1.00
CA GLY A 11 -2.92 2.13 -0.37
C GLY A 11 -2.30 3.03 -1.42
N CYS A 12 -2.53 4.33 -1.32
CA CYS A 12 -1.94 5.35 -2.20
C CYS A 12 -0.40 5.29 -2.18
N ASN A 13 0.18 5.10 -0.99
CA ASN A 13 1.62 4.98 -0.81
C ASN A 13 2.16 3.68 -1.46
N ALA A 14 1.49 2.55 -1.22
CA ALA A 14 1.87 1.27 -1.77
C ALA A 14 1.81 1.21 -3.31
N ILE A 15 0.79 1.82 -3.92
CA ILE A 15 0.66 1.88 -5.38
C ILE A 15 1.86 2.62 -5.99
N GLN A 16 2.17 3.80 -5.48
CA GLN A 16 3.22 4.64 -6.04
C GLN A 16 4.61 4.01 -5.87
N LEU A 17 4.90 3.44 -4.69
CA LEU A 17 6.17 2.74 -4.45
C LEU A 17 6.32 1.51 -5.34
N ALA A 18 5.27 0.69 -5.46
CA ALA A 18 5.31 -0.49 -6.31
C ALA A 18 5.47 -0.13 -7.79
N ALA A 19 4.76 0.88 -8.27
CA ALA A 19 4.89 1.37 -9.63
C ALA A 19 6.28 1.96 -9.91
N ALA A 20 6.86 2.69 -8.94
CA ALA A 20 8.23 3.20 -9.03
C ALA A 20 9.27 2.07 -9.05
N ALA A 21 9.01 0.96 -8.36
CA ALA A 21 9.82 -0.26 -8.42
C ALA A 21 9.62 -1.08 -9.73
N GLY A 22 8.84 -0.57 -10.70
CA GLY A 22 8.60 -1.24 -11.97
C GLY A 22 7.55 -2.36 -11.91
N CYS A 23 6.77 -2.45 -10.83
CA CYS A 23 5.71 -3.45 -10.73
C CYS A 23 4.49 -3.05 -11.57
N ASN A 24 3.87 -4.02 -12.23
CA ASN A 24 2.49 -3.87 -12.72
C ASN A 24 1.53 -3.92 -11.51
N VAL A 25 0.93 -2.79 -11.18
CA VAL A 25 0.09 -2.59 -9.99
C VAL A 25 -1.39 -2.76 -10.36
N ARG A 26 -2.09 -3.61 -9.62
CA ARG A 26 -3.55 -3.78 -9.71
C ARG A 26 -4.14 -3.29 -8.39
N ALA A 27 -5.01 -2.30 -8.46
CA ALA A 27 -5.60 -1.68 -7.27
C ALA A 27 -7.11 -1.89 -7.24
N THR A 28 -7.72 -1.87 -6.06
CA THR A 28 -9.17 -1.73 -5.92
C THR A 28 -9.54 -0.35 -5.42
N ALA A 29 -10.58 0.24 -6.00
CA ALA A 29 -11.07 1.57 -5.63
C ALA A 29 -12.55 1.71 -6.03
N PRO A 30 -13.28 2.69 -5.48
CA PRO A 30 -14.57 3.10 -6.05
C PRO A 30 -14.44 3.42 -7.55
N GLY A 31 -15.39 2.99 -8.38
CA GLY A 31 -15.40 3.30 -9.83
C GLY A 31 -15.10 4.78 -10.17
N LYS A 32 -15.67 5.71 -9.41
CA LYS A 32 -15.44 7.17 -9.54
C LYS A 32 -14.01 7.65 -9.24
N LYS A 33 -13.11 6.76 -8.80
CA LYS A 33 -11.71 7.05 -8.44
C LYS A 33 -10.71 6.35 -9.36
N PHE A 34 -11.14 5.70 -10.43
CA PHE A 34 -10.22 4.99 -11.33
C PHE A 34 -9.17 5.91 -11.95
N ASP A 35 -9.57 7.07 -12.47
CA ASP A 35 -8.62 8.04 -13.03
C ASP A 35 -7.61 8.53 -11.99
N TYR A 36 -8.06 8.67 -10.73
CA TYR A 36 -7.20 9.04 -9.62
C TYR A 36 -6.14 7.95 -9.34
N GLU A 37 -6.54 6.68 -9.27
CA GLU A 37 -5.63 5.55 -9.06
C GLU A 37 -4.66 5.36 -10.25
N HIS A 38 -5.13 5.55 -11.48
CA HIS A 38 -4.27 5.57 -12.67
C HIS A 38 -3.27 6.74 -12.64
N GLY A 39 -3.67 7.89 -12.10
CA GLY A 39 -2.77 9.01 -11.80
C GLY A 39 -1.68 8.66 -10.78
N LEU A 40 -1.98 7.76 -9.83
CA LEU A 40 -0.99 7.17 -8.92
C LEU A 40 -0.16 6.04 -9.56
N ARG A 41 -0.39 5.77 -10.85
CA ARG A 41 0.28 4.76 -11.67
C ARG A 41 -0.18 3.32 -11.41
N ALA A 42 -1.41 3.13 -10.93
CA ALA A 42 -2.05 1.82 -11.02
C ALA A 42 -2.20 1.42 -12.51
N SER A 43 -1.76 0.21 -12.85
CA SER A 43 -1.88 -0.31 -14.22
C SER A 43 -3.32 -0.72 -14.54
N GLN A 44 -4.02 -1.26 -13.54
CA GLN A 44 -5.42 -1.68 -13.65
C GLN A 44 -6.13 -1.38 -12.33
N VAL A 45 -7.39 -0.97 -12.42
CA VAL A 45 -8.22 -0.64 -11.26
C VAL A 45 -9.51 -1.43 -11.36
N ILE A 46 -9.89 -2.05 -10.24
CA ILE A 46 -11.09 -2.90 -10.12
C ILE A 46 -12.04 -2.21 -9.16
N ASP A 47 -13.34 -2.20 -9.49
CA ASP A 47 -14.32 -1.52 -8.65
C ASP A 47 -14.49 -2.32 -7.35
N LYS A 48 -14.12 -1.70 -6.23
CA LYS A 48 -14.21 -2.35 -4.93
C LYS A 48 -15.64 -2.66 -4.50
N TYR A 49 -16.64 -2.01 -5.11
CA TYR A 49 -18.05 -2.31 -4.86
C TYR A 49 -18.62 -3.37 -5.81
N SER A 50 -17.84 -3.84 -6.79
CA SER A 50 -18.23 -5.01 -7.59
C SER A 50 -18.32 -6.23 -6.69
N THR A 51 -19.44 -6.94 -6.74
CA THR A 51 -19.60 -8.25 -6.09
C THR A 51 -18.66 -9.30 -6.68
N ARG A 52 -18.03 -9.01 -7.82
CA ARG A 52 -17.06 -9.86 -8.52
C ARG A 52 -15.63 -9.35 -8.46
N ALA A 53 -15.33 -8.32 -7.66
CA ALA A 53 -14.01 -7.69 -7.63
C ALA A 53 -12.87 -8.69 -7.37
N LYS A 54 -13.11 -9.68 -6.52
CA LYS A 54 -12.14 -10.75 -6.23
C LYS A 54 -11.93 -11.66 -7.43
N GLU A 55 -13.00 -12.10 -8.07
CA GLU A 55 -12.98 -12.97 -9.25
C GLU A 55 -12.29 -12.27 -10.42
N GLU A 56 -12.66 -11.02 -10.71
CA GLU A 56 -12.06 -10.19 -11.75
C GLU A 56 -10.55 -10.07 -11.57
N LEU A 57 -10.10 -9.84 -10.33
CA LEU A 57 -8.69 -9.78 -10.01
C LEU A 57 -7.97 -11.12 -10.21
N LEU A 58 -8.59 -12.23 -9.81
CA LEU A 58 -8.02 -13.56 -10.01
C LEU A 58 -7.92 -13.93 -11.49
N GLU A 59 -8.93 -13.57 -12.29
CA GLU A 59 -8.92 -13.75 -13.74
C GLU A 59 -7.74 -12.98 -14.38
N ILE A 60 -7.49 -11.75 -13.93
CA ILE A 60 -6.33 -10.97 -14.37
C ILE A 60 -5.01 -11.65 -13.99
N LEU A 61 -4.87 -12.09 -12.73
CA LEU A 61 -3.62 -12.65 -12.20
C LEU A 61 -3.28 -14.03 -12.80
N LYS A 62 -4.29 -14.77 -13.28
CA LYS A 62 -4.11 -16.07 -13.94
C LYS A 62 -3.70 -15.97 -15.41
N LYS A 63 -3.70 -14.77 -16.01
CA LYS A 63 -3.24 -14.61 -17.41
C LYS A 63 -1.74 -14.93 -17.51
N PRO A 64 -1.29 -15.65 -18.56
CA PRO A 64 0.11 -16.07 -18.71
C PRO A 64 1.12 -14.91 -18.68
N GLU A 65 0.70 -13.74 -19.17
CA GLU A 65 1.49 -12.51 -19.22
C GLU A 65 1.60 -11.79 -17.86
N GLN A 66 0.94 -12.29 -16.82
CA GLN A 66 0.78 -11.64 -15.51
C GLN A 66 1.35 -12.50 -14.36
N THR A 67 2.21 -13.47 -14.68
CA THR A 67 2.49 -14.70 -13.90
C THR A 67 3.31 -14.56 -12.61
N ASN A 68 3.77 -13.36 -12.24
CA ASN A 68 4.53 -13.17 -10.99
C ASN A 68 3.83 -12.21 -10.03
N LEU A 69 2.96 -12.76 -9.16
CA LEU A 69 2.42 -12.02 -8.02
C LEU A 69 3.55 -11.78 -7.01
N LEU A 70 4.14 -10.59 -7.03
CA LEU A 70 5.18 -10.17 -6.08
C LEU A 70 4.65 -9.96 -4.65
N GLY A 71 3.37 -9.67 -4.51
CA GLY A 71 2.75 -9.42 -3.21
C GLY A 71 1.32 -8.87 -3.34
N ALA A 72 0.55 -9.04 -2.28
CA ALA A 72 -0.78 -8.46 -2.12
C ALA A 72 -0.84 -7.71 -0.78
N ILE A 73 -1.33 -6.48 -0.80
CA ILE A 73 -1.55 -5.64 0.38
C ILE A 73 -3.05 -5.47 0.56
N ASP A 74 -3.52 -5.60 1.79
CA ASP A 74 -4.88 -5.23 2.18
C ASP A 74 -4.83 -4.05 3.14
N THR A 75 -5.53 -2.98 2.80
CA THR A 75 -5.56 -1.75 3.60
C THR A 75 -6.93 -1.45 4.19
N GLU A 76 -7.92 -2.32 3.95
CA GLU A 76 -9.28 -2.20 4.48
C GLU A 76 -9.59 -3.30 5.52
N GLU A 77 -8.53 -3.91 6.09
CA GLU A 77 -8.60 -4.95 7.12
C GLU A 77 -9.46 -6.16 6.73
N THR A 78 -9.31 -6.64 5.49
CA THR A 78 -10.01 -7.84 5.01
C THR A 78 -9.07 -9.04 4.85
N ASP A 79 -9.63 -10.25 4.69
CA ASP A 79 -8.85 -11.47 4.41
C ASP A 79 -8.51 -11.64 2.91
N ILE A 80 -8.78 -10.62 2.08
CA ILE A 80 -8.74 -10.75 0.63
C ILE A 80 -7.30 -10.91 0.12
N SER A 81 -6.32 -10.17 0.66
CA SER A 81 -4.90 -10.36 0.30
C SER A 81 -4.43 -11.80 0.50
N THR A 82 -4.77 -12.40 1.66
CA THR A 82 -4.47 -13.79 1.97
C THR A 82 -5.17 -14.75 1.00
N ALA A 83 -6.44 -14.51 0.70
CA ALA A 83 -7.20 -15.33 -0.25
C ALA A 83 -6.61 -15.28 -1.68
N ILE A 84 -6.18 -14.09 -2.13
CA ILE A 84 -5.54 -13.90 -3.44
C ILE A 84 -4.20 -14.64 -3.48
N CYS A 85 -3.35 -14.46 -2.47
CA CYS A 85 -2.06 -15.12 -2.43
C CYS A 85 -2.20 -16.64 -2.42
N LYS A 86 -3.13 -17.20 -1.64
CA LYS A 86 -3.42 -18.65 -1.66
C LYS A 86 -3.89 -19.12 -3.04
N ALA A 87 -4.77 -18.36 -3.69
CA ALA A 87 -5.35 -18.73 -4.97
C ALA A 87 -4.35 -18.64 -6.15
N VAL A 88 -3.36 -17.75 -6.08
CA VAL A 88 -2.38 -17.52 -7.16
C VAL A 88 -1.08 -18.27 -6.93
N VAL A 89 -0.57 -18.28 -5.70
CA VAL A 89 0.75 -18.83 -5.36
C VAL A 89 0.65 -20.27 -4.83
N GLY A 90 -0.55 -20.72 -4.45
CA GLY A 90 -0.81 -22.03 -3.84
C GLY A 90 -0.45 -22.07 -2.35
N ASN A 91 -0.06 -23.24 -1.85
CA ASN A 91 0.37 -23.45 -0.45
C ASN A 91 1.77 -22.91 -0.12
N ARG A 92 2.37 -22.06 -0.97
CA ARG A 92 3.67 -21.44 -0.66
C ARG A 92 3.50 -20.42 0.47
N PRO A 93 4.48 -20.28 1.37
CA PRO A 93 4.37 -19.37 2.50
C PRO A 93 4.13 -17.93 2.03
N VAL A 94 3.05 -17.33 2.52
CA VAL A 94 2.68 -15.94 2.28
C VAL A 94 2.99 -15.17 3.57
N ALA A 95 3.83 -14.14 3.48
CA ALA A 95 4.02 -13.22 4.59
C ALA A 95 2.73 -12.38 4.76
N SER A 96 2.05 -12.55 5.90
CA SER A 96 0.83 -11.80 6.22
C SER A 96 1.19 -10.58 7.08
N ALA A 97 0.71 -9.41 6.68
CA ALA A 97 0.71 -8.20 7.50
C ALA A 97 -0.73 -7.94 7.99
N SER A 98 -1.24 -8.80 8.87
CA SER A 98 -2.58 -8.66 9.47
C SER A 98 -2.55 -7.70 10.67
N ALA A 99 -3.52 -6.80 10.80
CA ALA A 99 -3.63 -5.85 11.91
C ALA A 99 -3.77 -6.49 13.32
N SER A 100 -4.12 -7.78 13.44
CA SER A 100 -4.18 -8.50 14.74
C SER A 100 -2.80 -8.84 15.31
N HIS A 101 -1.77 -8.72 14.47
CA HIS A 101 -0.39 -8.55 14.86
C HIS A 101 0.05 -7.40 13.99
N VAL A 102 -0.22 -6.15 14.38
CA VAL A 102 0.50 -5.01 13.79
C VAL A 102 1.95 -5.46 13.83
N PRO A 103 2.53 -5.85 12.69
CA PRO A 103 3.87 -6.33 12.75
C PRO A 103 4.59 -5.02 13.01
N ASP A 104 5.08 -4.94 14.24
CA ASP A 104 5.68 -3.80 14.89
C ASP A 104 6.24 -2.89 13.80
N ALA A 105 5.85 -1.61 13.72
CA ALA A 105 6.11 -0.73 12.54
C ALA A 105 7.57 -0.81 12.00
N ASN A 106 8.46 -1.31 12.86
CA ASN A 106 9.66 -2.12 12.64
C ASN A 106 9.64 -3.31 11.63
N VAL A 107 8.74 -3.52 10.66
CA VAL A 107 8.92 -4.66 9.69
C VAL A 107 9.97 -4.35 8.63
N VAL A 108 10.21 -3.07 8.34
CA VAL A 108 11.41 -2.64 7.64
C VAL A 108 12.45 -2.24 8.69
N LYS A 109 13.01 -3.22 9.41
CA LYS A 109 14.21 -2.99 10.25
C LYS A 109 15.47 -2.75 9.41
N ASP A 110 15.36 -2.90 8.10
CA ASP A 110 16.46 -2.64 7.20
C ASP A 110 16.64 -1.13 7.05
N HIS A 111 17.60 -0.61 7.81
CA HIS A 111 17.99 0.79 7.79
C HIS A 111 18.42 1.24 6.39
N GLU A 112 19.00 0.35 5.58
CA GLU A 112 19.40 0.65 4.22
C GLU A 112 18.19 0.87 3.31
N ILE A 113 17.18 -0.01 3.40
CA ILE A 113 15.93 0.15 2.63
C ILE A 113 15.21 1.43 3.04
N CYS A 114 15.07 1.69 4.33
CA CYS A 114 14.46 2.92 4.83
C CYS A 114 15.22 4.17 4.36
N TYR A 115 16.55 4.16 4.42
CA TYR A 115 17.37 5.26 3.94
C TYR A 115 17.17 5.50 2.44
N LYS A 116 17.25 4.46 1.61
CA LYS A 116 17.04 4.57 0.17
C LYS A 116 15.66 5.11 -0.17
N ILE A 117 14.60 4.66 0.52
CA ILE A 117 13.25 5.16 0.28
C ILE A 117 13.11 6.62 0.73
N PHE A 118 13.42 6.92 1.99
CA PHE A 118 13.08 8.21 2.61
C PHE A 118 14.09 9.33 2.36
N LYS A 119 15.36 9.01 2.12
CA LYS A 119 16.43 10.00 1.92
C LYS A 119 16.87 10.13 0.46
N GLU A 120 16.81 9.07 -0.33
CA GLU A 120 17.24 9.13 -1.73
C GLU A 120 16.06 9.23 -2.70
N PHE A 121 15.13 8.28 -2.64
CA PHE A 121 14.05 8.17 -3.61
C PHE A 121 12.97 9.25 -3.44
N LEU A 122 12.36 9.33 -2.24
CA LEU A 122 11.19 10.21 -2.03
C LEU A 122 11.48 11.68 -2.32
N PRO A 123 12.59 12.30 -1.87
CA PRO A 123 12.86 13.71 -2.15
C PRO A 123 12.95 14.00 -3.66
N LYS A 124 13.65 13.13 -4.40
CA LYS A 124 13.77 13.25 -5.86
C LYS A 124 12.42 13.05 -6.55
N ALA A 125 11.71 11.97 -6.21
CA ALA A 125 10.45 11.62 -6.87
C ALA A 125 9.33 12.65 -6.62
N LEU A 126 9.31 13.26 -5.42
CA LEU A 126 8.41 14.38 -5.11
C LEU A 126 8.77 15.63 -5.92
N SER A 127 10.06 15.94 -6.08
CA SER A 127 10.51 17.09 -6.88
C SER A 127 10.16 16.94 -8.36
N GLU A 128 10.24 15.70 -8.88
CA GLU A 128 9.92 15.33 -10.27
C GLU A 128 8.42 15.08 -10.48
N LYS A 129 7.60 15.11 -9.42
CA LYS A 129 6.17 14.76 -9.42
C LYS A 129 5.87 13.34 -9.92
N SER A 130 6.87 12.46 -9.97
CA SER A 130 6.68 11.02 -10.20
C SER A 130 6.16 10.30 -8.96
N TYR A 131 6.16 10.99 -7.81
CA TYR A 131 5.49 10.65 -6.56
C TYR A 131 4.71 11.88 -6.08
N VAL A 132 3.51 11.69 -5.56
CA VAL A 132 2.63 12.75 -5.08
C VAL A 132 2.10 12.45 -3.67
N VAL A 133 1.78 13.52 -2.94
CA VAL A 133 1.09 13.41 -1.65
C VAL A 133 -0.33 12.94 -1.91
N ALA A 134 -0.65 11.75 -1.42
CA ALA A 134 -1.90 11.06 -1.67
C ALA A 134 -2.29 10.21 -0.44
N PRO A 135 -3.58 10.15 -0.07
CA PRO A 135 -4.70 10.91 -0.63
C PRO A 135 -4.59 12.41 -0.36
N SER A 136 -5.32 13.22 -1.14
CA SER A 136 -5.38 14.65 -0.91
C SER A 136 -5.72 14.93 0.56
N PRO A 137 -4.96 15.80 1.23
CA PRO A 137 -5.20 16.08 2.64
C PRO A 137 -6.62 16.62 2.83
N VAL A 138 -7.29 16.13 3.88
CA VAL A 138 -8.61 16.65 4.26
C VAL A 138 -8.41 18.06 4.83
N TYR A 139 -9.10 19.04 4.25
CA TYR A 139 -9.10 20.43 4.72
C TYR A 139 -10.43 20.78 5.43
N PRO A 140 -10.40 21.45 6.59
CA PRO A 140 -9.22 21.74 7.41
C PRO A 140 -8.63 20.43 8.00
N PRO A 141 -7.33 20.40 8.31
CA PRO A 141 -6.75 19.24 8.99
C PRO A 141 -7.53 19.02 10.29
N LYS A 142 -8.10 17.83 10.46
CA LYS A 142 -8.71 17.44 11.74
C LYS A 142 -7.59 17.21 12.75
N ILE A 143 -7.09 18.30 13.34
CA ILE A 143 -6.00 18.31 14.34
C ILE A 143 -6.29 17.34 15.49
N SER A 144 -7.57 17.11 15.81
CA SER A 144 -7.99 16.15 16.83
C SER A 144 -7.51 14.72 16.61
N HIS A 145 -7.39 14.26 15.36
CA HIS A 145 -6.86 12.92 15.07
C HIS A 145 -5.34 12.89 15.13
N LEU A 146 -4.66 13.96 14.69
CA LEU A 146 -3.21 14.05 14.71
C LEU A 146 -2.66 14.12 16.13
N LEU A 147 -3.27 14.90 17.02
CA LEU A 147 -2.83 15.01 18.42
C LEU A 147 -2.97 13.68 19.15
N ALA A 148 -4.12 13.01 19.01
CA ALA A 148 -4.32 11.70 19.63
C ALA A 148 -3.33 10.65 19.08
N THR A 149 -3.08 10.63 17.77
CA THR A 149 -2.10 9.69 17.17
C THR A 149 -0.66 10.02 17.56
N VAL A 150 -0.28 11.29 17.63
CA VAL A 150 1.06 11.71 18.05
C VAL A 150 1.27 11.42 19.54
N GLU A 151 0.29 11.70 20.39
CA GLU A 151 0.35 11.38 21.83
C GLU A 151 0.41 9.86 22.05
N ASP A 152 -0.33 9.06 21.30
CA ASP A 152 -0.32 7.60 21.42
C ASP A 152 0.98 6.99 20.86
N ALA A 153 1.55 7.58 19.80
CA ALA A 153 2.86 7.21 19.27
C ALA A 153 4.00 7.61 20.22
N GLN A 154 3.94 8.80 20.83
CA GLN A 154 4.91 9.25 21.84
C GLN A 154 4.91 8.37 23.09
N LYS A 155 3.74 7.84 23.49
CA LYS A 155 3.64 6.86 24.59
C LYS A 155 4.27 5.50 24.24
N LYS A 156 4.34 5.14 22.95
CA LYS A 156 4.90 3.88 22.46
C LYS A 156 6.39 3.96 22.11
N VAL A 157 6.92 5.16 21.82
CA VAL A 157 8.36 5.38 21.61
C VAL A 157 9.05 5.58 22.97
N VAL A 158 9.24 4.48 23.70
CA VAL A 158 10.15 4.44 24.84
C VAL A 158 11.53 4.01 24.33
N THR A 159 12.18 4.88 23.57
CA THR A 159 13.65 4.98 23.51
C THR A 159 14.01 6.20 22.67
N PRO A 160 14.75 7.17 23.22
CA PRO A 160 15.27 8.27 22.45
C PRO A 160 16.27 7.72 21.43
N VAL A 161 15.98 7.87 20.14
CA VAL A 161 16.97 7.65 19.08
C VAL A 161 17.97 8.80 19.18
N HIS A 162 19.09 8.56 19.84
CA HIS A 162 20.25 9.46 19.79
C HIS A 162 20.91 9.25 18.42
N CYS A 163 20.76 10.23 17.53
CA CYS A 163 21.60 10.29 16.34
C CYS A 163 22.97 10.88 16.74
N PRO A 164 24.09 10.28 16.30
CA PRO A 164 25.41 10.90 16.42
C PRO A 164 25.53 12.18 15.58
#